data_AF-A0A3D1VIR8-F1
#
_entry.id   AF-A0A3D1VIR8-F1
#
_cell.length_a   1.000
_cell.length_b   1.000
_cell.length_c   1.000
_cell.angle_alpha   90.00
_cell.angle_beta   90.00
_cell.angle_gamma   90.00
#
_symmetry.space_group_name_H-M   'P 1'
#
loop_
_entity.id
_entity.type
_entity.pdbx_description
1 polymer ?
#
loop_
_entity_poly.entity_id
_entity_poly.type
_entity_poly.pdbx_seq_one_letter_code
_entity_poly.pdbx_strand_id
1 'polypeptide(L)' 'PGWIKFCETFYPAFIPHLSSCKSPHEMMGAVVKSYFAEKNNIDPKSIYTVSVMPCTAKKFE' A
#
# COMPACT_ATOMS: atom_id res chain seq x y z
N PRO A 1 7.02 3.17 -4.59
CA PRO A 1 7.76 3.60 -3.39
C PRO A 1 9.07 4.41 -3.60
N GLY A 2 9.79 4.27 -4.71
CA GLY A 2 11.14 4.86 -4.85
C GLY A 2 11.21 6.37 -4.58
N TRP A 3 10.26 7.13 -5.13
CA TRP A 3 10.13 8.56 -4.87
C TRP A 3 9.88 8.88 -3.38
N ILE A 4 8.98 8.13 -2.73
CA ILE A 4 8.65 8.33 -1.31
C ILE A 4 9.91 8.17 -0.45
N LYS A 5 10.64 7.06 -0.62
CA LYS A 5 11.89 6.79 0.10
C LYS A 5 12.95 7.88 -0.14
N PHE A 6 13.08 8.35 -1.39
CA PHE A 6 14.00 9.43 -1.73
C PHE A 6 13.63 10.73 -1.00
N CYS A 7 12.36 11.11 -1.02
CA CYS A 7 11.89 12.33 -0.34
C CYS A 7 12.08 12.23 1.18
N GLU A 8 11.73 11.09 1.80
CA GLU A 8 11.92 10.86 3.23
C GLU A 8 13.40 10.93 3.65
N THR A 9 14.30 10.41 2.81
CA THR A 9 15.73 10.32 3.13
C THR A 9 16.46 11.64 2.89
N PHE A 10 16.19 12.30 1.76
CA PHE A 10 17.01 13.42 1.29
C PHE A 10 16.31 14.77 1.37
N TYR A 11 14.97 14.80 1.37
CA TYR A 11 14.18 16.03 1.34
C TYR A 11 12.97 16.00 2.29
N PRO A 12 13.17 15.76 3.60
CA PRO A 12 12.08 15.62 4.54
C PRO A 12 11.20 16.88 4.66
N ALA A 13 11.77 18.06 4.35
CA ALA A 13 11.03 19.31 4.32
C ALA A 13 9.87 19.33 3.30
N PHE A 14 9.89 18.47 2.26
CA PHE A 14 8.82 18.37 1.27
C PHE A 14 7.77 17.30 1.58
N ILE A 15 7.91 16.55 2.68
CA ILE A 15 6.90 15.56 3.11
C ILE A 15 5.49 16.16 3.19
N PRO A 16 5.26 17.38 3.73
CA PRO A 16 3.92 17.98 3.78
C PRO A 16 3.28 18.23 2.41
N HIS A 17 4.07 18.25 1.33
CA HIS A 17 3.58 18.41 -0.04
C HIS A 17 3.27 17.08 -0.73
N LEU A 18 3.63 15.94 -0.13
CA LEU A 18 3.31 14.63 -0.66
C LEU A 18 1.83 14.32 -0.43
N SER A 19 1.20 13.67 -1.41
CA SER A 19 -0.14 13.13 -1.21
C SER A 19 -0.13 12.09 -0.10
N SER A 20 -1.13 12.14 0.78
CA SER A 20 -1.36 11.14 1.83
C SER A 20 -1.96 9.84 1.30
N CYS A 21 -2.26 9.77 0.00
CA CYS A 21 -2.84 8.59 -0.62
C CYS A 21 -1.88 7.40 -0.61
N LYS A 22 -2.39 6.24 -0.21
CA LYS A 22 -1.77 4.94 -0.45
C LYS A 22 -1.67 4.64 -1.95
N SER A 23 -0.86 3.65 -2.32
CA SER A 23 -0.83 3.20 -3.72
C SER A 23 -2.06 2.36 -4.08
N PRO A 24 -2.39 2.18 -5.37
CA PRO A 24 -3.52 1.34 -5.79
C PRO A 24 -3.46 -0.10 -5.24
N HIS A 25 -2.25 -0.65 -5.09
CA HIS A 25 -2.06 -1.98 -4.52
C HIS A 25 -2.47 -2.02 -3.05
N GLU A 26 -1.96 -1.10 -2.24
CA GLU A 26 -2.25 -1.01 -0.82
C GLU A 26 -3.71 -0.63 -0.55
N MET A 27 -4.28 0.26 -1.38
CA MET A 27 -5.70 0.62 -1.34
C MET A 27 -6.56 -0.63 -1.54
N MET A 28 -6.31 -1.41 -2.60
CA MET A 28 -7.06 -2.64 -2.85
C MET A 28 -6.83 -3.67 -1.74
N GLY A 29 -5.59 -3.85 -1.28
CA GLY A 29 -5.28 -4.77 -0.18
C GLY A 29 -6.04 -4.42 1.10
N ALA A 30 -6.14 -3.13 1.44
CA ALA A 30 -6.91 -2.66 2.58
C ALA A 30 -8.41 -2.93 2.41
N VAL A 31 -8.98 -2.64 1.24
CA VAL A 31 -10.41 -2.90 0.95
C VAL A 31 -10.73 -4.40 1.00
N VAL A 32 -9.84 -5.24 0.46
CA VAL A 32 -10.03 -6.70 0.45
C VAL A 32 -10.02 -7.27 1.87
N LYS A 33 -9.12 -6.81 2.74
CA LYS A 33 -9.00 -7.31 4.12
C LYS A 33 -9.94 -6.63 5.12
N SER A 34 -10.71 -5.63 4.71
CA SER A 34 -11.73 -4.98 5.53
C SER A 34 -13.11 -5.27 4.95
N TYR A 35 -13.59 -4.40 4.06
CA TYR A 35 -14.94 -4.44 3.50
C TYR A 35 -15.29 -5.79 2.86
N PHE A 36 -14.41 -6.35 2.03
CA PHE A 36 -14.70 -7.65 1.40
C PHE A 36 -14.71 -8.80 2.41
N ALA A 37 -13.77 -8.83 3.34
CA ALA A 37 -13.69 -9.85 4.39
C ALA A 37 -14.93 -9.83 5.29
N GLU A 38 -15.35 -8.65 5.75
CA GLU A 38 -16.55 -8.45 6.54
C GLU A 38 -17.81 -8.88 5.78
N LYS A 39 -17.95 -8.41 4.53
CA LYS A 39 -19.11 -8.71 3.68
C LYS A 39 -19.31 -10.21 3.43
N ASN A 40 -18.23 -10.99 3.40
CA ASN A 40 -18.28 -12.44 3.15
C ASN A 40 -18.10 -13.27 4.43
N ASN A 41 -18.06 -12.63 5.61
CA ASN A 41 -17.81 -13.29 6.90
C ASN A 41 -16.55 -14.17 6.90
N ILE A 42 -15.46 -13.66 6.30
CA ILE A 42 -14.15 -14.32 6.22
C ILE A 42 -13.21 -13.65 7.23
N ASP A 43 -12.49 -14.44 8.03
CA ASP A 43 -11.41 -13.89 8.88
C ASP A 43 -10.31 -13.28 7.99
N PRO A 44 -10.00 -11.96 8.10
CA PRO A 44 -8.95 -11.33 7.32
C PRO A 44 -7.57 -12.00 7.43
N LYS A 45 -7.29 -12.71 8.53
CA LYS A 45 -6.05 -13.48 8.71
C LYS A 45 -5.94 -14.68 7.77
N SER A 46 -7.07 -15.19 7.29
CA SER A 46 -7.11 -16.26 6.30
C SER A 46 -6.87 -15.77 4.86
N ILE A 47 -6.88 -14.45 4.63
CA ILE A 47 -6.74 -13.86 3.29
C ILE A 47 -5.28 -13.56 2.98
N TYR A 48 -4.74 -14.25 1.98
CA TYR A 48 -3.49 -13.91 1.33
C TYR A 48 -3.73 -13.01 0.11
N THR A 49 -3.06 -11.86 0.07
CA THR A 49 -3.10 -10.94 -1.06
C THR A 49 -1.75 -10.97 -1.77
N VAL A 50 -1.74 -11.38 -3.03
CA VAL A 50 -0.55 -11.40 -3.88
C VAL A 50 -0.76 -10.43 -5.03
N SER A 51 0.30 -9.70 -5.39
CA SER A 51 0.25 -8.79 -6.52
C SER A 51 1.46 -8.96 -7.42
N VAL A 52 1.20 -8.98 -8.72
CA VAL A 52 2.22 -9.02 -9.75
C VAL A 52 2.48 -7.58 -10.19
N MET A 53 3.66 -7.08 -9.86
CA MET A 53 4.03 -5.69 -10.09
C MET A 53 5.24 -5.61 -11.02
N PRO A 54 5.26 -4.69 -11.99
CA PRO A 54 6.41 -4.50 -12.88
C PRO A 54 7.57 -3.73 -12.21
N CYS A 55 7.55 -3.62 -10.88
CA CYS A 55 8.48 -2.81 -10.10
C CYS A 55 9.05 -3.64 -8.94
N THR A 56 10.37 -3.81 -8.90
CA THR A 56 11.06 -4.54 -7.82
C THR A 56 10.93 -3.84 -6.47
N ALA A 57 10.87 -2.50 -6.49
CA ALA A 57 10.76 -1.71 -5.26
C ALA A 57 9.39 -1.88 -4.57
N LYS A 58 8.34 -2.31 -5.28
CA LYS A 58 7.01 -2.55 -4.70
C LYS A 58 7.00 -3.59 -3.58
N LYS A 59 8.00 -4.45 -3.49
CA LYS A 59 8.14 -5.39 -2.35
C LYS A 59 8.35 -4.68 -1.01
N PHE A 60 8.88 -3.46 -1.03
CA PHE A 60 9.18 -2.67 0.17
C PHE A 60 8.17 -1.54 0.41
N GLU A 61 7.18 -1.41 -0.47
CA GLU A 61 6.03 -0.54 -0.25
C GLU A 61 5.01 -1.29 0.60
#